data_AF-A0A7S0CME1-F1
#
_entry.id   AF-A0A7S0CME1-F1
#
_cell.length_a   1.000
_cell.length_b   1.000
_cell.length_c   1.000
_cell.angle_alpha   90.00
_cell.angle_beta   90.00
_cell.angle_gamma   90.00
#
_symmetry.space_group_name_H-M   'P 1'
#
loop_
_entity.id
_entity.type
_entity.pdbx_description
1 polymer ?
#
loop_
_entity_poly.entity_id
_entity_poly.type
_entity_poly.pdbx_seq_one_letter_code
_entity_poly.pdbx_strand_id
1 'polypeptide(L)'
;ETELFSCSDDNALEQSLSRASALVFDCDGTLLDTMPIYYESWKRTCDEVGLLDRFPIERFYALAGVPVKDIFQLLLDEKKNDDEEQHLTKSCNDVTLTADYCEALKRKHHEDIEAEGRI
;
A
#
# COMPACT_ATOMS: atom_id res chain seq x y z
N GLU A 1 -20.17 18.78 20.11
CA GLU A 1 -20.18 19.78 19.03
C GLU A 1 -19.46 19.18 17.85
N THR A 2 -20.17 18.91 16.75
CA THR A 2 -19.59 18.45 15.49
C THR A 2 -19.18 19.69 14.72
N GLU A 3 -17.89 20.01 14.69
CA GLU A 3 -17.36 20.99 13.76
C GLU A 3 -17.48 20.41 12.35
N LEU A 4 -18.50 20.88 11.60
CA LEU A 4 -18.49 20.77 10.15
C LEU A 4 -17.29 21.57 9.66
N PHE A 5 -16.27 20.88 9.15
CA PHE A 5 -15.27 21.47 8.28
C PHE A 5 -15.98 22.03 7.05
N SER A 6 -16.25 23.34 7.02
CA SER A 6 -16.70 24.01 5.81
C SER A 6 -15.48 24.20 4.90
N CYS A 7 -15.32 23.29 3.94
CA CYS A 7 -14.37 23.49 2.86
C CYS A 7 -14.83 24.72 2.06
N SER A 8 -14.02 25.77 2.01
CA SER A 8 -14.35 27.00 1.28
C SER A 8 -14.22 26.84 -0.25
N ASP A 9 -13.88 25.64 -0.73
CA ASP A 9 -13.54 25.32 -2.12
C ASP A 9 -14.67 24.63 -2.91
N ASP A 10 -15.86 24.43 -2.32
CA ASP A 10 -17.00 23.81 -3.02
C ASP A 10 -17.33 24.55 -4.32
N ASN A 11 -17.21 25.88 -4.33
CA ASN A 11 -17.50 26.71 -5.49
C ASN A 11 -16.53 26.47 -6.66
N ALA A 12 -15.25 26.17 -6.41
CA ALA A 12 -14.27 25.96 -7.48
C ALA A 12 -14.41 24.56 -8.12
N LEU A 13 -14.71 23.55 -7.30
CA LEU A 13 -14.98 22.20 -7.76
C LEU A 13 -16.29 22.14 -8.54
N GLU A 14 -17.37 22.72 -8.02
CA GLU A 14 -18.67 22.79 -8.71
C GLU A 14 -18.56 23.50 -10.06
N GLN A 15 -17.82 24.61 -10.12
CA GLN A 15 -17.62 25.34 -11.37
C GLN A 15 -16.83 24.52 -12.40
N SER A 16 -15.85 23.73 -11.96
CA SER A 16 -15.08 22.85 -12.83
C SER A 16 -15.90 21.65 -13.31
N LEU A 17 -16.69 21.03 -12.42
CA LEU A 17 -17.60 19.92 -12.75
C LEU A 17 -18.71 20.36 -13.72
N SER A 18 -19.28 21.55 -13.53
CA SER A 18 -20.34 22.10 -14.40
C SER A 18 -19.90 22.28 -15.86
N ARG A 19 -18.58 22.34 -16.11
CA ARG A 19 -17.97 22.49 -17.43
C ARG A 19 -17.38 21.20 -17.96
N ALA A 20 -17.32 20.14 -17.16
CA ALA A 20 -16.77 18.86 -17.57
C ALA A 20 -17.78 18.10 -18.44
N SER A 21 -17.32 17.57 -19.57
CA SER A 21 -18.17 16.73 -20.45
C SER A 21 -18.20 15.26 -20.01
N ALA A 22 -17.27 14.83 -19.17
CA ALA A 22 -17.18 13.48 -18.63
C ALA A 22 -16.44 13.49 -17.29
N LEU A 23 -16.74 12.48 -16.46
CA LEU A 23 -16.07 12.20 -15.19
C LEU A 23 -15.49 10.78 -15.25
N VAL A 24 -14.26 10.61 -14.80
CA VAL A 24 -13.61 9.31 -14.66
C VAL A 24 -13.38 9.10 -13.18
N PHE A 25 -13.87 7.98 -12.66
CA PHE A 25 -13.65 7.55 -11.29
C PHE A 25 -12.71 6.35 -11.30
N ASP A 26 -11.80 6.34 -10.33
CA ASP A 26 -11.13 5.10 -9.97
C ASP A 26 -12.12 4.12 -9.33
N CYS A 27 -11.79 2.83 -9.29
CA CYS A 27 -12.63 1.79 -8.72
C CYS A 27 -12.26 1.52 -7.26
N ASP A 28 -11.03 1.11 -7.01
CA ASP A 28 -10.56 0.63 -5.71
C ASP A 28 -10.41 1.78 -4.71
N GLY A 29 -11.03 1.64 -3.53
CA GLY A 29 -11.04 2.69 -2.50
C GLY A 29 -11.84 3.95 -2.87
N THR A 30 -12.39 4.05 -4.08
CA THR A 30 -13.21 5.18 -4.55
C THR A 30 -14.67 4.79 -4.69
N LEU A 31 -14.98 3.77 -5.53
CA LEU A 31 -16.33 3.26 -5.72
C LEU A 31 -16.63 2.08 -4.79
N LEU A 32 -15.60 1.31 -4.45
CA LEU A 32 -15.67 0.13 -3.59
C LEU A 32 -14.67 0.26 -2.43
N ASP A 33 -15.05 -0.18 -1.24
CA ASP A 33 -14.17 -0.21 -0.06
C ASP A 33 -13.24 -1.44 -0.06
N THR A 34 -12.42 -1.55 -1.11
CA THR A 34 -11.52 -2.70 -1.33
C THR A 34 -10.15 -2.53 -0.66
N MET A 35 -9.75 -1.28 -0.36
CA MET A 35 -8.42 -0.96 0.18
C MET A 35 -8.07 -1.68 1.49
N PRO A 36 -8.98 -1.86 2.47
CA PRO A 36 -8.68 -2.61 3.69
C PRO A 36 -8.32 -4.08 3.41
N ILE A 37 -9.00 -4.70 2.45
CA ILE A 37 -8.75 -6.10 2.06
C ILE A 37 -7.40 -6.22 1.33
N TYR A 38 -7.11 -5.27 0.44
CA TYR A 38 -5.78 -5.17 -0.17
C TYR A 38 -4.68 -5.06 0.89
N TYR A 39 -4.86 -4.21 1.91
CA TYR A 39 -3.86 -4.03 2.96
C TYR A 39 -3.61 -5.31 3.78
N GLU A 40 -4.60 -6.18 3.97
CA GLU A 40 -4.39 -7.44 4.67
C GLU A 40 -3.41 -8.37 3.91
N SER A 41 -3.45 -8.39 2.57
CA SER A 41 -2.45 -9.14 1.78
C SER A 41 -1.05 -8.57 1.96
N TRP A 42 -0.91 -7.24 2.05
CA TRP A 42 0.37 -6.59 2.34
C TRP A 42 0.90 -6.94 3.72
N LYS A 43 0.03 -6.94 4.74
CA LYS A 43 0.41 -7.34 6.10
C LYS A 43 0.92 -8.77 6.16
N ARG A 44 0.22 -9.73 5.54
CA ARG A 44 0.67 -11.14 5.47
C ARG A 44 2.04 -11.26 4.82
N THR A 45 2.24 -10.58 3.68
CA THR A 45 3.56 -10.55 3.02
C THR A 45 4.64 -9.95 3.91
N CYS A 46 4.38 -8.77 4.48
CA CYS A 46 5.37 -8.05 5.28
C CYS A 46 5.75 -8.79 6.56
N ASP A 47 4.82 -9.50 7.19
CA ASP A 47 5.10 -10.38 8.33
C ASP A 47 6.04 -11.52 7.93
N GLU A 48 5.75 -12.21 6.82
CA GLU A 48 6.56 -13.33 6.32
C GLU A 48 7.98 -12.92 5.94
N VAL A 49 8.18 -11.71 5.43
CA VAL A 49 9.50 -11.23 4.95
C VAL A 49 10.22 -10.30 5.94
N GLY A 50 9.66 -10.11 7.15
CA GLY A 50 10.29 -9.31 8.20
C GLY A 50 10.34 -7.80 7.89
N LEU A 51 9.23 -7.26 7.37
CA LEU A 51 8.98 -5.86 7.04
C LEU A 51 7.71 -5.29 7.73
N LEU A 52 7.04 -6.05 8.60
CA LEU A 52 5.74 -5.68 9.17
C LEU A 52 5.75 -4.31 9.90
N ASP A 53 6.84 -3.98 10.57
CA ASP A 53 7.06 -2.72 11.28
C ASP A 53 7.21 -1.51 10.36
N ARG A 54 7.56 -1.73 9.08
CA ARG A 54 7.86 -0.67 8.11
C ARG A 54 6.67 -0.25 7.26
N PHE A 55 5.60 -1.04 7.26
CA PHE A 55 4.47 -0.85 6.36
C PHE A 55 3.12 -0.76 7.10
N PRO A 56 2.91 0.28 7.93
CA PRO A 56 1.63 0.51 8.58
C PRO A 56 0.56 1.00 7.58
N ILE A 57 -0.70 1.02 8.01
CA ILE A 57 -1.84 1.27 7.12
C ILE A 57 -1.83 2.68 6.54
N GLU A 58 -1.36 3.67 7.30
CA GLU A 58 -1.21 5.05 6.85
C GLU A 58 -0.22 5.14 5.69
N ARG A 59 0.86 4.36 5.74
CA ARG A 59 1.87 4.31 4.69
C ARG A 59 1.35 3.59 3.46
N PHE A 60 0.54 2.54 3.63
CA PHE A 60 -0.16 1.88 2.53
C PHE A 60 -1.05 2.86 1.76
N TYR A 61 -1.87 3.67 2.44
CA TYR A 61 -2.68 4.68 1.78
C TYR A 61 -1.86 5.81 1.14
N ALA A 62 -0.78 6.24 1.78
CA ALA A 62 0.10 7.28 1.23
C ALA A 62 0.80 6.86 -0.08
N LEU A 63 0.94 5.55 -0.31
CA LEU A 63 1.55 4.97 -1.51
C LEU A 63 0.50 4.39 -2.48
N ALA A 64 -0.78 4.68 -2.28
CA ALA A 64 -1.83 4.27 -3.20
C ALA A 64 -1.55 4.81 -4.63
N GLY A 65 -1.66 3.94 -5.62
CA GLY A 65 -1.34 4.25 -7.03
C GLY A 65 0.14 4.08 -7.40
N VAL A 66 1.05 3.82 -6.44
CA VAL A 66 2.44 3.45 -6.73
C VAL A 66 2.51 1.96 -7.10
N PRO A 67 3.31 1.55 -8.10
CA PRO A 67 3.46 0.14 -8.44
C PRO A 67 3.93 -0.70 -7.24
N VAL A 68 3.30 -1.88 -7.04
CA VAL A 68 3.57 -2.79 -5.91
C VAL A 68 5.05 -3.13 -5.79
N LYS A 69 5.70 -3.44 -6.92
CA LYS A 69 7.14 -3.72 -7.00
C LYS A 69 7.98 -2.55 -6.47
N ASP A 70 7.66 -1.33 -6.84
CA ASP A 70 8.43 -0.14 -6.47
C ASP A 70 8.31 0.12 -4.96
N ILE A 71 7.13 -0.11 -4.38
CA ILE A 71 6.93 -0.05 -2.92
C ILE A 71 7.79 -1.10 -2.22
N PHE A 72 7.79 -2.36 -2.67
CA PHE A 72 8.65 -3.38 -2.05
C PHE A 72 10.14 -3.07 -2.23
N GLN A 73 10.55 -2.54 -3.38
CA GLN A 73 11.92 -2.10 -3.59
C GLN A 73 12.33 -1.02 -2.57
N LEU A 74 11.47 -0.02 -2.36
CA LEU A 74 11.67 1.01 -1.34
C LEU A 74 11.83 0.41 0.06
N LEU A 75 10.94 -0.50 0.48
CA LEU A 75 10.99 -1.10 1.83
C LEU A 75 12.25 -1.96 2.02
N LEU A 76 12.68 -2.68 0.99
CA LEU A 76 13.88 -3.50 1.02
C LEU A 76 15.15 -2.64 1.11
N ASP A 77 15.21 -1.53 0.39
CA ASP A 77 16.35 -0.63 0.43
C ASP A 77 16.43 0.11 1.78
N GLU A 78 15.30 0.50 2.36
CA GLU A 78 15.24 1.01 3.74
C GLU A 78 15.76 -0.02 4.76
N LYS A 79 15.35 -1.28 4.65
CA LYS A 79 15.83 -2.35 5.54
C LYS A 79 17.35 -2.52 5.43
N LYS A 80 17.90 -2.53 4.21
CA LYS A 80 19.35 -2.64 3.99
C LYS A 80 20.12 -1.48 4.62
N ASN A 81 19.63 -0.25 4.47
CA ASN A 81 20.29 0.92 5.05
C ASN A 81 20.37 0.80 6.59
N ASP A 82 19.29 0.33 7.22
CA ASP A 82 19.25 0.13 8.67
C ASP A 82 20.16 -1.03 9.12
N ASP A 83 20.28 -2.09 8.31
CA ASP A 83 21.16 -3.23 8.56
C ASP A 83 22.65 -2.86 8.36
N GLU A 84 22.96 -1.98 7.41
CA GLU A 84 24.30 -1.42 7.17
C GLU A 84 24.74 -0.52 8.33
N GLU A 85 23.84 0.32 8.86
CA GLU A 85 24.09 1.13 10.05
C GLU A 85 24.30 0.27 11.31
N GLN A 86 23.71 -0.93 11.34
CA GLN A 86 23.81 -1.89 12.44
C GLN A 86 24.91 -2.94 12.28
N HIS A 87 25.75 -2.88 11.22
CA HIS A 87 26.69 -3.95 10.92
C HIS A 87 27.98 -3.94 11.78
N LEU A 88 27.81 -4.41 13.02
CA LEU A 88 28.81 -5.22 13.71
C LEU A 88 28.16 -6.52 14.22
N THR A 89 27.52 -7.33 13.34
CA THR A 89 27.61 -8.81 13.33
C THR A 89 26.56 -9.52 12.43
N LYS A 90 27.10 -10.21 11.40
CA LYS A 90 26.79 -11.57 10.89
C LYS A 90 25.36 -11.98 10.46
N SER A 91 25.23 -12.09 9.13
CA SER A 91 24.97 -13.31 8.32
C SER A 91 24.07 -14.43 8.86
N CYS A 92 22.94 -14.68 8.19
CA CYS A 92 22.43 -16.02 7.91
C CYS A 92 21.43 -16.06 6.72
N ASN A 93 21.64 -17.02 5.80
CA ASN A 93 20.72 -17.54 4.77
C ASN A 93 20.11 -16.56 3.76
N ASP A 94 20.92 -16.10 2.81
CA ASP A 94 20.52 -15.16 1.77
C ASP A 94 19.80 -15.87 0.60
N VAL A 95 18.50 -16.18 0.79
CA VAL A 95 17.59 -16.04 -0.35
C VAL A 95 17.49 -14.54 -0.55
N THR A 96 18.10 -14.02 -1.63
CA THR A 96 18.04 -12.60 -1.93
C THR A 96 16.58 -12.20 -2.06
N LEU A 97 16.06 -11.55 -1.03
CA LEU A 97 14.69 -11.07 -1.00
C LEU A 97 14.58 -9.95 -2.04
N THR A 98 13.89 -10.22 -3.15
CA THR A 98 13.71 -9.26 -4.25
C THR A 98 12.31 -8.67 -4.22
N ALA A 99 12.17 -7.47 -4.77
CA ALA A 99 10.86 -6.84 -4.94
C ALA A 99 9.91 -7.72 -5.78
N ASP A 100 10.42 -8.41 -6.80
CA ASP A 100 9.65 -9.35 -7.63
C ASP A 100 9.10 -10.53 -6.82
N TYR A 101 9.91 -11.06 -5.89
CA TYR A 101 9.48 -12.13 -5.00
C TYR A 101 8.38 -11.64 -4.04
N CYS A 102 8.57 -10.48 -3.43
CA CYS A 102 7.58 -9.89 -2.52
C CYS A 102 6.25 -9.58 -3.23
N GLU A 103 6.31 -9.04 -4.46
CA GLU A 103 5.11 -8.80 -5.27
C GLU A 103 4.37 -10.11 -5.61
N ALA A 104 5.09 -11.14 -6.03
CA ALA A 104 4.50 -12.45 -6.30
C ALA A 104 3.86 -13.06 -5.04
N LEU A 105 4.52 -12.93 -3.89
CA LEU A 105 4.02 -13.40 -2.60
C LEU A 105 2.76 -12.62 -2.16
N LYS A 106 2.76 -11.29 -2.32
CA LYS A 106 1.58 -10.44 -2.07
C LYS A 106 0.40 -10.82 -2.95
N ARG A 107 0.64 -11.15 -4.21
CA ARG A 107 -0.42 -11.60 -5.12
C ARG A 107 -1.04 -12.91 -4.65
N LYS A 108 -0.21 -13.89 -4.28
CA LYS A 108 -0.67 -15.15 -3.71
C LYS A 108 -1.51 -14.92 -2.44
N HIS A 109 -1.05 -14.08 -1.52
CA HIS A 109 -1.81 -13.77 -0.30
C HIS A 109 -3.15 -13.10 -0.59
N HIS A 110 -3.22 -12.26 -1.64
CA HIS A 110 -4.47 -11.66 -2.08
C HIS A 110 -5.44 -12.71 -2.63
N GLU A 111 -4.97 -13.63 -3.49
CA GLU A 111 -5.76 -14.77 -4.00
C GLU A 111 -6.26 -15.67 -2.86
N ASP A 112 -5.42 -15.93 -1.86
CA ASP A 112 -5.80 -16.72 -0.68
C ASP A 112 -6.91 -16.03 0.14
N ILE A 113 -6.83 -14.70 0.31
CA ILE A 113 -7.86 -13.90 1.00
C ILE A 113 -9.18 -13.89 0.22
N GLU A 114 -9.12 -13.82 -1.11
CA GLU A 114 -10.29 -13.96 -1.99
C GLU A 114 -10.94 -15.33 -1.82
N ALA A 115 -10.14 -16.40 -1.83
CA ALA A 115 -10.63 -17.77 -1.64
C ALA A 115 -11.25 -18.00 -0.25
N GLU A 116 -10.81 -17.27 0.77
CA GLU A 116 -11.39 -17.27 2.12
C GLU A 116 -12.78 -16.57 2.19
N GLY A 117 -13.25 -15.96 1.09
CA GLY A 117 -14.55 -15.29 1.03
C GLY A 117 -14.58 -13.96 1.80
N ARG A 118 -13.44 -13.26 1.88
CA ARG A 118 -13.29 -11.98 2.57
C ARG A 118 -13.49 -10.76 1.67
N ILE A 119 -13.88 -10.96 0.40
CA ILE A 119 -14.22 -9.92 -0.59
C ILE A 119 -15.68 -10.03 -0.98
#